data_AF-A0A803K3N0-F1
#
_entry.id   AF-A0A803K3N0-F1
#
_cell.length_a   1.000
_cell.length_b   1.000
_cell.length_c   1.000
_cell.angle_alpha   90.00
_cell.angle_beta   90.00
_cell.angle_gamma   90.00
#
_symmetry.space_group_name_H-M   'P 1'
#
loop_
_entity.id
_entity.type
_entity.pdbx_description
1 polymer ?
#
loop_
_entity_poly.entity_id
_entity_poly.type
_entity_poly.pdbx_seq_one_letter_code
_entity_poly.pdbx_strand_id
1 'polypeptide(L)' 'MPELSKESKQRLQKVFKCGQFTIRWGFIPLVLYLGFKRGADPGMPEPTVLSSGPL' A
#
# COMPACT_ATOMS: atom_id res chain seq x y z
N MET A 1 -19.31 -7.40 30.35
CA MET A 1 -18.73 -7.13 29.02
C MET A 1 -18.85 -8.40 28.20
N PRO A 2 -19.42 -8.38 26.99
CA PRO A 2 -19.45 -9.57 26.14
C PRO A 2 -18.01 -10.00 25.83
N GLU A 3 -17.66 -11.24 26.16
CA GLU A 3 -16.33 -11.78 25.93
C GLU A 3 -16.29 -12.50 24.58
N LEU A 4 -15.36 -12.12 23.72
CA LEU A 4 -15.11 -12.84 22.47
C LEU A 4 -14.61 -14.25 22.77
N SER A 5 -15.14 -15.24 22.03
CA SER A 5 -14.61 -16.61 22.05
C SER A 5 -13.11 -16.61 21.75
N LYS A 6 -12.37 -17.55 22.37
CA LYS A 6 -10.91 -17.71 22.17
C LYS A 6 -10.54 -17.82 20.70
N GLU A 7 -11.37 -18.53 19.93
CA GLU A 7 -11.18 -18.68 18.48
C GLU A 7 -11.32 -17.35 17.73
N SER A 8 -12.37 -16.57 18.03
CA SER A 8 -12.58 -15.26 17.42
C SER A 8 -11.44 -14.30 17.73
N LYS A 9 -10.93 -14.31 18.97
CA LYS A 9 -9.75 -13.52 19.39
C LYS A 9 -8.51 -13.88 18.57
N GLN A 10 -8.23 -15.17 18.37
CA GLN A 10 -7.08 -15.64 17.59
C GLN A 10 -7.19 -15.26 16.11
N ARG A 11 -8.35 -15.46 15.49
CA ARG A 11 -8.60 -15.07 14.09
C ARG A 11 -8.40 -13.57 13.91
N LEU A 12 -8.92 -12.77 14.84
CA LEU A 12 -8.78 -11.31 14.81
C LEU A 12 -7.31 -10.87 14.93
N GLN A 13 -6.53 -11.48 15.84
CA GLN A 13 -5.10 -11.21 15.93
C GLN A 13 -4.34 -11.54 14.65
N LYS A 14 -4.71 -12.63 13.96
CA LYS A 14 -4.13 -13.01 12.67
C LYS A 14 -4.43 -11.96 11.59
N VAL A 15 -5.67 -11.48 11.52
CA VAL A 15 -6.07 -10.40 10.61
C VAL A 15 -5.28 -9.13 10.90
N PHE A 16 -5.12 -8.74 12.17
CA PHE A 16 -4.34 -7.55 12.52
C PHE A 16 -2.87 -7.67 12.10
N LYS A 17 -2.22 -8.81 12.33
CA LYS A 17 -0.82 -9.02 11.90
C LYS A 17 -0.68 -8.94 10.38
N CYS A 18 -1.62 -9.55 9.64
CA CYS A 18 -1.63 -9.51 8.19
C CYS A 18 -1.91 -8.09 7.66
N GLY A 19 -2.86 -7.37 8.26
CA GLY A 19 -3.17 -5.99 7.92
C GLY A 19 -2.00 -5.04 8.17
N GLN A 20 -1.31 -5.17 9.31
CA GLN A 20 -0.11 -4.39 9.62
C GLN A 20 1.01 -4.64 8.60
N PHE A 21 1.25 -5.90 8.23
CA PHE A 21 2.22 -6.24 7.20
C PHE A 21 1.85 -5.63 5.84
N THR A 22 0.59 -5.75 5.45
CA THR A 22 0.08 -5.25 4.17
C THR A 22 0.17 -3.73 4.09
N ILE A 23 -0.18 -2.99 5.16
CA ILE A 23 -0.06 -1.53 5.16
C ILE A 23 1.42 -1.11 5.13
N ARG A 24 2.26 -1.72 5.97
CA ARG A 24 3.68 -1.33 6.08
C ARG A 24 4.44 -1.50 4.76
N TRP A 25 4.17 -2.56 4.01
CA TRP A 25 4.88 -2.86 2.77
C TRP A 25 4.09 -2.50 1.50
N GLY A 26 2.77 -2.41 1.58
CA GLY A 26 1.89 -2.13 0.44
C GLY A 26 1.60 -0.65 0.22
N PHE A 27 1.81 0.21 1.22
CA PHE A 27 1.51 1.64 1.08
C PHE A 27 2.36 2.32 -0.01
N ILE A 28 3.69 2.17 0.04
CA ILE A 28 4.59 2.82 -0.93
C ILE A 28 4.35 2.30 -2.35
N PRO A 29 4.29 0.98 -2.62
CA PRO A 29 3.96 0.47 -3.95
C PRO A 29 2.61 0.97 -4.48
N LEU A 30 1.59 1.09 -3.63
CA LEU A 30 0.28 1.59 -4.04
C LEU A 30 0.33 3.07 -4.43
N VAL A 31 0.99 3.91 -3.62
CA VAL A 31 1.15 5.34 -3.93
C VAL A 31 1.96 5.54 -5.21
N LEU A 32 3.03 4.77 -5.40
CA LEU A 32 3.80 4.80 -6.64
C LEU A 32 2.92 4.39 -7.83
N TYR A 33 2.20 3.27 -7.75
CA TYR A 33 1.31 2.86 -8.83
C TYR A 33 0.31 3.96 -9.23
N LEU A 34 -0.29 4.63 -8.25
CA LEU A 34 -1.22 5.74 -8.49
C LEU A 34 -0.52 6.96 -9.11
N GLY A 35 0.66 7.32 -8.61
CA GLY A 35 1.46 8.42 -9.16
C GLY A 35 1.84 8.18 -10.62
N PHE A 36 2.25 6.96 -10.96
CA PHE A 36 2.59 6.61 -12.35
C PHE A 36 1.38 6.52 -13.27
N LYS A 37 0.23 6.00 -12.79
CA LYS A 37 -0.95 5.79 -13.63
C LYS A 37 -1.90 6.98 -13.75
N ARG A 38 -1.92 7.88 -12.76
CA ARG A 38 -2.95 8.93 -12.64
C ARG A 38 -2.41 10.30 -12.20
N GLY A 39 -1.12 10.40 -11.87
CA GLY A 39 -0.55 11.64 -11.32
C GLY A 39 0.02 12.60 -12.36
N ALA A 40 0.12 12.20 -13.63
CA ALA A 40 0.68 13.05 -14.68
C ALA A 40 -0.40 13.97 -15.28
N ASP A 41 -0.08 15.27 -15.39
CA ASP A 41 -0.93 16.22 -16.10
C ASP A 41 -1.03 15.86 -17.60
N PRO A 42 -2.18 16.14 -18.25
CA PRO A 42 -2.34 15.90 -19.68
C PRO A 42 -1.23 16.59 -20.50
N GLY A 43 -0.41 15.79 -21.19
CA GLY A 43 0.72 16.27 -21.99
C GLY A 43 2.10 16.01 -21.37
N MET A 44 2.18 15.55 -20.12
CA MET A 44 3.44 15.08 -19.52
C MET A 44 3.77 13.64 -19.98
N PRO A 45 5.04 13.33 -20.28
CA PRO A 45 5.44 11.96 -20.61
C PRO A 45 5.21 11.02 -19.42
N GLU A 46 4.97 9.73 -19.72
CA GLU A 46 4.81 8.74 -18.65
C GLU A 46 6.07 8.70 -17.76
N PRO A 47 5.91 8.73 -16.43
CA PRO A 47 7.04 8.66 -15.53
C PRO A 47 7.81 7.35 -15.72
N THR A 48 9.14 7.46 -15.80
CA THR A 48 10.06 6.33 -15.97
C THR A 48 10.63 5.91 -14.63
N VAL A 49 10.93 4.62 -14.45
CA VAL A 49 11.51 4.09 -13.19
C VAL A 49 12.88 4.71 -12.89
N LEU A 50 13.61 5.14 -13.93
CA LEU A 50 14.90 5.81 -13.82
C LEU A 50 14.73 7.27 -14.22
N SER A 51 15.17 8.20 -13.36
CA SER A 51 15.25 9.61 -13.72
C SER A 51 16.54 9.85 -14.50
N SER A 52 16.43 10.01 -15.83
CA SER A 52 17.52 10.52 -16.64
C SER A 52 17.54 12.05 -16.52
N GLY A 53 18.08 12.56 -15.42
CA GLY A 53 18.35 13.99 -15.29
C GLY A 53 19.37 14.47 -16.34
N PRO A 54 19.26 15.69 -16.86
CA PRO A 54 20.32 16.26 -17.70
C PRO A 54 21.57 16.50 -16.83
N LEU A 55 22.72 16.04 -17.33
CA LEU A 55 24.06 16.41 -16.85
C LEU A 55 24.36 17.88 -17.18
#